data_AF-A0A4R5DFA9-F1
#
_entry.id   AF-A0A4R5DFA9-F1
#
_cell.length_a   1.000
_cell.length_b   1.000
_cell.length_c   1.000
_cell.angle_alpha   90.00
_cell.angle_beta   90.00
_cell.angle_gamma   90.00
#
_symmetry.space_group_name_H-M   'P 1'
#
loop_
_entity.id
_entity.type
_entity.pdbx_description
1 polymer ?
#
loop_
_entity_poly.entity_id
_entity_poly.type
_entity_poly.pdbx_seq_one_letter_code
_entity_poly.pdbx_strand_id
1 'polypeptide(L)' 'MFTKKEMVILSLIASGLTSKKIALHLHLSIDTIKTHRKNIIKKAKSRGLIFDSLLRLAIQMKENSK' A
#
# COMPACT_ATOMS: atom_id res chain seq x y z
N MET A 1 6.43 6.17 10.43
CA MET A 1 7.08 4.89 10.10
C MET A 1 6.01 3.88 9.68
N PHE A 2 6.24 3.11 8.61
CA PHE A 2 5.33 2.03 8.19
C PHE A 2 5.66 0.75 8.94
N THR A 3 4.65 -0.04 9.27
CA THR A 3 4.81 -1.36 9.90
C THR A 3 5.12 -2.43 8.85
N LYS A 4 5.64 -3.60 9.27
CA LYS A 4 5.91 -4.73 8.38
C LYS A 4 4.66 -5.12 7.55
N LYS A 5 3.48 -5.18 8.19
CA LYS A 5 2.22 -5.48 7.49
C LYS A 5 1.84 -4.40 6.48
N GLU A 6 2.00 -3.13 6.83
CA GLU A 6 1.73 -2.02 5.92
C GLU A 6 2.68 -2.01 4.71
N MET A 7 3.95 -2.37 4.90
CA MET A 7 4.93 -2.51 3.80
C MET A 7 4.56 -3.62 2.82
N VAL A 8 4.09 -4.78 3.32
CA VAL A 8 3.59 -5.87 2.46
C VAL A 8 2.38 -5.40 1.65
N ILE A 9 1.42 -4.75 2.30
CA ILE A 9 0.23 -4.22 1.63
C ILE A 9 0.61 -3.17 0.59
N LEU A 10 1.59 -2.31 0.88
CA LEU A 10 2.13 -1.30 -0.03
C LEU A 10 2.74 -1.93 -1.30
N SER A 11 3.50 -3.01 -1.14
CA SER A 11 4.06 -3.77 -2.28
C SER A 11 2.98 -4.41 -3.14
N LEU A 12 1.94 -4.99 -2.53
CA LEU A 12 0.83 -5.56 -3.29
C LEU A 12 0.00 -4.49 -4.01
N ILE A 13 -0.18 -3.33 -3.39
CA ILE A 13 -0.75 -2.15 -4.06
C ILE A 13 0.12 -1.76 -5.25
N ALA A 14 1.44 -1.85 -5.10
CA ALA A 14 2.36 -1.51 -6.16
C ALA A 14 2.31 -2.41 -7.38
N SER A 15 2.02 -3.68 -7.14
CA SER A 15 1.71 -4.65 -8.18
C SER A 15 0.31 -4.47 -8.80
N GLY A 16 -0.42 -3.41 -8.45
CA GLY A 16 -1.74 -3.09 -9.01
C GLY A 16 -2.90 -3.89 -8.38
N LEU A 17 -2.71 -4.54 -7.23
CA LEU A 17 -3.77 -5.32 -6.62
C LEU A 17 -4.80 -4.42 -5.93
N THR A 18 -6.07 -4.75 -6.14
CA THR A 18 -7.21 -4.13 -5.45
C THR A 18 -7.29 -4.64 -4.02
N SER A 19 -7.95 -3.88 -3.12
CA SER A 19 -8.16 -4.30 -1.72
C SER A 19 -8.79 -5.69 -1.59
N LYS A 20 -9.66 -6.08 -2.53
CA LYS A 20 -10.27 -7.43 -2.59
C LYS A 20 -9.23 -8.51 -2.91
N LYS A 21 -8.36 -8.27 -3.90
CA LYS A 21 -7.28 -9.20 -4.23
C LYS A 21 -6.25 -9.31 -3.11
N ILE A 22 -5.90 -8.19 -2.49
CA ILE A 22 -4.97 -8.17 -1.34
C ILE A 22 -5.56 -8.94 -0.15
N ALA A 23 -6.85 -8.74 0.14
CA ALA A 23 -7.55 -9.46 1.20
C ALA A 23 -7.51 -10.97 0.96
N LEU A 24 -7.76 -11.41 -0.28
CA LEU A 24 -7.64 -12.80 -0.67
C LEU A 24 -6.21 -13.33 -0.52
N HIS A 25 -5.21 -12.59 -0.99
CA HIS A 25 -3.79 -12.97 -0.91
C HIS A 25 -3.27 -13.08 0.53
N LEU A 26 -3.76 -12.23 1.43
CA LEU A 26 -3.31 -12.21 2.82
C LEU A 26 -4.22 -13.01 3.76
N HIS A 27 -5.28 -13.64 3.23
CA HIS A 27 -6.32 -14.33 4.01
C HIS A 27 -6.91 -13.43 5.12
N LEU A 28 -7.16 -12.16 4.80
CA LEU A 28 -7.72 -11.16 5.71
C LEU A 28 -9.05 -10.63 5.19
N SER A 29 -9.85 -10.04 6.07
CA SER A 29 -11.07 -9.35 5.61
C SER A 29 -10.72 -8.12 4.78
N ILE A 30 -11.60 -7.81 3.82
CA ILE A 30 -11.46 -6.62 2.97
C ILE A 30 -11.43 -5.35 3.83
N ASP A 31 -12.20 -5.31 4.92
CA ASP A 31 -12.25 -4.15 5.82
C ASP A 31 -10.97 -3.95 6.64
N THR A 32 -10.29 -5.04 7.01
CA THR A 32 -8.94 -4.99 7.58
C THR A 32 -7.95 -4.36 6.58
N ILE A 33 -7.99 -4.78 5.31
CA ILE A 33 -7.14 -4.20 4.26
C ILE A 33 -7.47 -2.72 4.02
N LYS A 34 -8.76 -2.34 3.96
CA LYS A 34 -9.18 -0.93 3.84
C LYS A 34 -8.62 -0.10 4.99
N THR A 35 -8.66 -0.62 6.22
CA THR A 35 -8.13 0.05 7.41
C THR A 35 -6.62 0.26 7.31
N HIS A 36 -5.87 -0.78 6.94
CA HIS A 36 -4.44 -0.65 6.69
C HIS A 36 -4.12 0.38 5.59
N ARG A 37 -4.87 0.38 4.48
CA ARG A 37 -4.71 1.37 3.40
C ARG A 37 -4.95 2.81 3.89
N LYS A 38 -6.00 3.03 4.69
CA LYS A 38 -6.26 4.35 5.32
C LYS A 38 -5.09 4.79 6.19
N ASN A 39 -4.53 3.90 7.02
CA ASN A 39 -3.38 4.20 7.87
C ASN A 39 -2.12 4.50 7.05
N ILE A 40 -1.88 3.76 5.98
CA ILE A 40 -0.78 4.01 5.03
C ILE A 40 -0.90 5.41 4.43
N ILE A 41 -2.09 5.78 3.94
CA ILE A 41 -2.34 7.10 3.36
C ILE A 41 -2.13 8.20 4.40
N LYS A 42 -2.64 8.03 5.62
CA LYS A 42 -2.44 8.99 6.72
C LYS A 42 -0.95 9.19 7.03
N LYS A 43 -0.18 8.10 7.08
CA LYS A 43 1.27 8.12 7.30
C LYS A 43 2.04 8.75 6.14
N ALA A 44 1.61 8.50 4.90
CA ALA A 44 2.20 9.11 3.70
C ALA A 44 1.95 10.62 3.66
N LYS A 45 0.72 11.06 3.93
CA LYS A 45 0.35 12.48 3.99
C LYS A 45 1.13 13.22 5.07
N SER A 46 1.31 12.61 6.25
CA SER A 46 2.13 13.18 7.33
C SER A 46 3.61 13.37 6.95
N ARG A 47 4.07 12.73 5.87
CA ARG A 47 5.43 12.87 5.32
C ARG A 47 5.48 13.78 4.10
N GLY A 48 4.39 14.51 3.80
CA GLY A 48 4.32 15.43 2.67
C GLY A 48 4.02 14.79 1.31
N LEU A 49 3.61 13.52 1.26
CA LEU A 49 3.35 12.81 0.00
C LEU A 49 1.87 12.95 -0.43
N ILE A 50 1.56 13.75 -1.47
CA ILE A 50 0.21 13.97 -2.06
C ILE A 50 0.41 14.12 -3.58
N PHE A 51 -0.35 13.61 -4.58
CA PHE A 51 -1.76 13.26 -4.79
C PHE A 51 -1.94 11.85 -5.43
N ASP A 52 -0.85 11.24 -5.89
CA ASP A 52 -0.79 9.94 -6.57
C ASP A 52 -0.01 8.91 -5.72
N SER A 53 0.10 9.15 -4.42
CA SER A 53 1.18 8.67 -3.55
C SER A 53 1.30 7.15 -3.41
N LEU A 54 0.21 6.40 -3.61
CA LEU A 54 0.26 4.94 -3.63
C LEU A 54 0.73 4.40 -4.99
N LEU A 55 0.36 5.06 -6.09
CA LEU A 55 0.72 4.70 -7.46
C LEU A 55 2.14 5.17 -7.81
N ARG A 56 2.54 6.38 -7.41
CA ARG A 56 3.93 6.86 -7.54
C ARG A 56 4.92 6.05 -6.73
N LEU A 57 4.61 5.74 -5.47
CA LEU A 57 5.50 4.92 -4.64
C LEU A 57 5.62 3.50 -5.20
N ALA A 58 4.52 2.98 -5.73
CA ALA A 58 4.47 1.72 -6.43
C ALA A 58 5.36 1.65 -7.67
N ILE A 59 5.27 2.68 -8.51
CA ILE A 59 6.10 2.81 -9.72
C ILE A 59 7.57 2.95 -9.34
N GLN A 60 7.91 3.77 -8.34
CA GLN A 60 9.28 3.97 -7.86
C GLN A 60 9.93 2.68 -7.31
N MET A 61 9.15 1.79 -6.68
CA MET A 61 9.64 0.51 -6.18
C MET A 61 9.95 -0.48 -7.31
N LYS A 62 9.25 -0.40 -8.45
CA LYS A 62 9.48 -1.27 -9.62
C LYS A 62 10.73 -0.84 -10.41
N GLU A 63 11.06 0.45 -10.43
CA GLU A 63 12.26 0.98 -11.12
C GLU A 63 13.57 0.69 -10.38
N ASN A 64 13.56 0.47 -9.06
CA ASN A 64 14.75 0.13 -8.27
C ASN A 64 15.13 -1.37 -8.27
N SER A 65 14.48 -2.19 -9.11
CA SER A 65 14.85 -3.60 -9.35
C SER A 65 15.49 -3.83 -10.73
N LYS A 66 16.10 -2.78 -11.31
CA LYS A 66 16.98 -2.89 -12.47
C LYS A 66 18.41 -2.59 -12.09
#